data_AF-A0AA50DW57-F1
#
_entry.id   AF-A0AA50DW57-F1
#
_cell.length_a   1.000
_cell.length_b   1.000
_cell.length_c   1.000
_cell.angle_alpha   90.00
_cell.angle_beta   90.00
_cell.angle_gamma   90.00
#
_symmetry.space_group_name_H-M   'P 1'
#
loop_
_entity.id
_entity.type
_entity.pdbx_description
1 polymer ?
#
loop_
_entity_poly.entity_id
_entity_poly.type
_entity_poly.pdbx_seq_one_letter_code
_entity_poly.pdbx_strand_id
1 'polypeptide(L)'
;MGKFLDLLQKYWLLPCLLLAGYGGNYFKLHIFFGVDFLFGSIATLLVLVCYGLPWGLVSAAIAGSHTLIIWRHGYGILIIILEALVVGLMLRRRQTNLVLINSLFWLLIGIPLVYIFYRWGLNMTSVTTSLITLKQATNGIFNSLIASFLITGFGLSKQKFSPSTNPAFFPGKNCLLSRLCLICWWHLSFSPSFLSLLLMVKKLLYKWKSKQSKN
;
A
#
# COMPACT_ATOMS: atom_id res chain seq x y z
N MET A 1 16.42 8.49 -33.83
CA MET A 1 14.97 8.20 -33.86
C MET A 1 14.49 7.46 -32.60
N GLY A 2 15.15 6.38 -32.14
CA GLY A 2 14.78 5.64 -30.91
C GLY A 2 14.68 6.48 -29.63
N LYS A 3 15.69 7.31 -29.31
CA LYS A 3 15.64 8.20 -28.14
C LYS A 3 14.47 9.19 -28.13
N PHE A 4 13.97 9.58 -29.30
CA PHE A 4 12.82 10.50 -29.42
C PHE A 4 11.50 9.77 -29.12
N LEU A 5 11.35 8.53 -29.59
CA LEU A 5 10.22 7.66 -29.26
C LEU A 5 10.19 7.29 -27.77
N ASP A 6 11.35 6.99 -27.17
CA ASP A 6 11.47 6.70 -25.73
C ASP A 6 11.08 7.91 -24.87
N LEU A 7 11.44 9.11 -25.31
CA LEU A 7 11.03 10.36 -24.67
C LEU A 7 9.52 10.57 -24.83
N LEU A 8 8.98 10.42 -26.04
CA LEU A 8 7.55 10.57 -26.32
C LEU A 8 6.69 9.60 -25.48
N GLN A 9 7.10 8.34 -25.40
CA GLN A 9 6.45 7.31 -24.58
C GLN A 9 6.50 7.67 -23.09
N LYS A 10 7.64 8.19 -22.61
CA LYS A 10 7.78 8.65 -21.22
C LYS A 10 6.91 9.88 -20.94
N TYR A 11 6.77 10.83 -21.85
CA TYR A 11 5.90 11.99 -21.63
C TYR A 11 4.42 11.65 -21.69
N TRP A 12 4.01 10.64 -22.47
CA TRP A 12 2.61 10.21 -22.56
C TRP A 12 2.19 9.26 -21.43
N LEU A 13 3.13 8.44 -20.94
CA LEU A 13 2.83 7.47 -19.88
C LEU A 13 2.59 8.16 -18.53
N LEU A 14 3.23 9.31 -18.27
CA LEU A 14 3.03 10.09 -17.04
C LEU A 14 1.55 10.52 -16.85
N PRO A 15 0.91 11.28 -17.77
CA PRO A 15 -0.48 11.69 -17.60
C PRO A 15 -1.43 10.49 -17.54
N CYS A 16 -1.17 9.43 -18.31
CA CYS A 16 -1.94 8.19 -18.21
C CYS A 16 -1.88 7.57 -16.82
N LEU A 17 -0.70 7.52 -16.19
CA LEU A 17 -0.54 7.03 -14.82
C LEU A 17 -1.21 7.95 -13.79
N LEU A 18 -1.15 9.27 -13.96
CA LEU A 18 -1.84 10.21 -13.07
C LEU A 18 -3.36 10.01 -13.12
N LEU A 19 -3.91 9.88 -14.33
CA LEU A 19 -5.34 9.59 -14.54
C LEU A 19 -5.71 8.21 -14.01
N ALA A 20 -4.86 7.19 -14.20
CA ALA A 20 -5.07 5.87 -13.63
C ALA A 20 -5.01 5.87 -12.10
N GLY A 21 -4.20 6.73 -11.48
CA GLY A 21 -4.17 6.90 -10.03
C GLY A 21 -5.47 7.48 -9.48
N TYR A 22 -6.02 8.49 -10.15
CA TYR A 22 -7.33 9.04 -9.83
C TYR A 22 -8.45 8.02 -10.06
N GLY A 23 -8.46 7.40 -11.25
CA GLY A 23 -9.46 6.40 -11.65
C GLY A 23 -9.41 5.13 -10.80
N GLY A 24 -8.24 4.69 -10.36
CA GLY A 24 -8.09 3.53 -9.46
C GLY A 24 -8.70 3.75 -8.07
N ASN A 25 -8.82 5.01 -7.64
CA ASN A 25 -9.56 5.35 -6.43
C ASN A 25 -11.07 5.51 -6.70
N TYR A 26 -11.47 5.79 -7.94
CA TYR A 26 -12.88 5.83 -8.37
C TYR A 26 -13.48 4.42 -8.50
N PHE A 27 -12.79 3.49 -9.16
CA PHE A 27 -13.19 2.08 -9.32
C PHE A 27 -12.96 1.22 -8.07
N LYS A 28 -12.88 1.87 -6.90
CA LYS A 28 -12.60 1.23 -5.61
C LYS A 28 -13.39 -0.07 -5.44
N LEU A 29 -12.70 -1.12 -5.01
CA LEU A 29 -13.33 -2.41 -4.82
C LEU A 29 -13.99 -2.43 -3.45
N HIS A 30 -15.33 -2.48 -3.42
CA HIS A 30 -16.08 -2.52 -2.17
C HIS A 30 -15.95 -3.92 -1.55
N ILE A 31 -15.17 -4.04 -0.48
CA ILE A 31 -15.08 -5.27 0.30
C ILE A 31 -16.24 -5.28 1.31
N PHE A 32 -16.63 -6.47 1.77
CA PHE A 32 -17.57 -6.65 2.87
C PHE A 32 -17.26 -5.70 4.06
N PHE A 33 -18.30 -5.28 4.78
CA PHE A 33 -18.27 -4.34 5.91
C PHE A 33 -18.13 -2.84 5.58
N GLY A 34 -18.44 -2.42 4.34
CA GLY A 34 -18.40 -0.98 3.99
C GLY A 34 -16.98 -0.47 3.77
N VAL A 35 -16.05 -1.37 3.45
CA VAL A 35 -14.60 -1.11 3.44
C VAL A 35 -14.08 -1.07 2.00
N ASP A 36 -13.74 0.12 1.50
CA ASP A 36 -13.26 0.29 0.12
C ASP A 36 -11.77 0.01 -0.07
N PHE A 37 -11.38 -0.87 -0.98
CA PHE A 37 -10.00 -1.05 -1.41
C PHE A 37 -9.65 -0.05 -2.52
N LEU A 38 -8.59 0.74 -2.31
CA LEU A 38 -8.21 1.87 -3.17
C LEU A 38 -6.91 1.58 -3.92
N PHE A 39 -6.93 1.66 -5.25
CA PHE A 39 -5.79 1.27 -6.10
C PHE A 39 -4.87 2.43 -6.51
N GLY A 40 -5.18 3.67 -6.13
CA GLY A 40 -4.43 4.86 -6.57
C GLY A 40 -2.97 4.90 -6.10
N SER A 41 -2.63 4.21 -5.01
CA SER A 41 -1.23 4.10 -4.55
C SER A 41 -0.38 3.26 -5.52
N ILE A 42 -0.96 2.32 -6.28
CA ILE A 42 -0.24 1.56 -7.32
C ILE A 42 0.36 2.52 -8.35
N ALA A 43 -0.49 3.39 -8.92
CA ALA A 43 -0.05 4.38 -9.90
C ALA A 43 0.95 5.38 -9.31
N THR A 44 0.75 5.78 -8.05
CA THR A 44 1.67 6.66 -7.32
C THR A 44 3.07 6.05 -7.21
N LEU A 45 3.17 4.79 -6.80
CA LEU A 45 4.43 4.07 -6.67
C LEU A 45 5.10 3.84 -8.04
N LEU A 46 4.32 3.55 -9.09
CA LEU A 46 4.82 3.44 -10.46
C LEU A 46 5.42 4.75 -10.96
N VAL A 47 4.71 5.88 -10.79
CA VAL A 47 5.22 7.20 -11.17
C VAL A 47 6.49 7.51 -10.39
N LEU A 48 6.50 7.18 -9.10
CA LEU A 48 7.63 7.44 -8.24
C LEU A 48 8.90 6.67 -8.67
N VAL A 49 8.76 5.41 -9.12
CA VAL A 49 9.90 4.63 -9.64
C VAL A 49 10.33 5.10 -11.04
N CYS A 50 9.38 5.46 -11.92
CA CYS A 50 9.68 5.79 -13.32
C CYS A 50 10.14 7.24 -13.55
N TYR A 51 9.62 8.17 -12.74
CA TYR A 51 9.80 9.63 -12.90
C TYR A 51 10.45 10.29 -11.68
N GLY A 52 10.57 9.58 -10.57
CA GLY A 52 11.22 10.07 -9.36
C GLY A 52 10.26 10.76 -8.39
N LEU A 53 10.83 11.24 -7.29
CA LEU A 53 10.09 11.77 -6.14
C LEU A 53 9.14 12.95 -6.46
N PRO A 54 9.52 14.00 -7.21
CA PRO A 54 8.64 15.15 -7.43
C PRO A 54 7.33 14.75 -8.13
N TRP A 55 7.43 13.92 -9.17
CA TRP A 55 6.28 13.42 -9.91
C TRP A 55 5.47 12.39 -9.12
N GLY A 56 6.14 11.59 -8.28
CA GLY A 56 5.47 10.70 -7.34
C GLY A 56 4.60 11.46 -6.33
N LEU A 57 5.07 12.59 -5.82
CA LEU A 57 4.30 13.46 -4.91
C LEU A 57 3.10 14.11 -5.61
N VAL A 58 3.27 14.56 -6.85
CA VAL A 58 2.15 15.08 -7.66
C VAL A 58 1.10 13.99 -7.89
N SER A 59 1.54 12.77 -8.22
CA SER A 59 0.65 11.61 -8.36
C SER A 59 -0.09 11.29 -7.05
N ALA A 60 0.61 11.30 -5.93
CA ALA A 60 0.05 11.10 -4.59
C ALA A 60 -1.02 12.14 -4.26
N ALA A 61 -0.78 13.41 -4.58
CA ALA A 61 -1.73 14.49 -4.36
C ALA A 61 -2.97 14.36 -5.26
N ILE A 62 -2.79 14.00 -6.54
CA ILE A 62 -3.90 13.78 -7.48
C ILE A 62 -4.74 12.57 -7.07
N ALA A 63 -4.11 11.42 -6.79
CA ALA A 63 -4.81 10.22 -6.33
C ALA A 63 -5.50 10.47 -4.97
N GLY A 64 -4.81 11.18 -4.06
CA GLY A 64 -5.32 11.53 -2.75
C GLY A 64 -6.47 12.53 -2.78
N SER A 65 -6.57 13.41 -3.78
CA SER A 65 -7.67 14.38 -3.89
C SER A 65 -9.04 13.68 -3.94
N HIS A 66 -9.13 12.53 -4.60
CA HIS A 66 -10.36 11.74 -4.65
C HIS A 66 -10.76 11.19 -3.26
N THR A 67 -9.78 10.88 -2.40
CA THR A 67 -10.06 10.39 -1.05
C THR A 67 -10.70 11.46 -0.15
N LEU A 68 -10.44 12.75 -0.41
CA LEU A 68 -11.11 13.86 0.28
C LEU A 68 -12.63 13.84 0.04
N ILE A 69 -13.04 13.52 -1.19
CA ILE A 69 -14.45 13.51 -1.59
C ILE A 69 -15.17 12.31 -0.95
N ILE A 70 -14.54 11.13 -0.96
CA ILE A 70 -15.16 9.90 -0.45
C ILE A 70 -15.21 9.92 1.09
N TRP A 71 -14.10 10.26 1.74
CA TRP A 71 -13.97 10.11 3.19
C TRP A 71 -14.29 11.39 3.97
N ARG A 72 -14.51 12.52 3.26
CA ARG A 72 -14.84 13.83 3.84
C ARG A 72 -13.85 14.34 4.88
N HIS A 73 -12.65 13.79 4.94
CA HIS A 73 -11.61 14.15 5.90
C HIS A 73 -10.21 14.09 5.27
N GLY A 74 -9.31 14.97 5.70
CA GLY A 74 -7.98 15.17 5.12
C GLY A 74 -6.93 14.10 5.39
N TYR A 75 -7.18 13.16 6.31
CA TYR A 75 -6.13 12.25 6.76
C TYR A 75 -5.64 11.26 5.69
N GLY A 76 -6.51 10.82 4.78
CA GLY A 76 -6.15 9.88 3.72
C GLY A 76 -5.09 10.41 2.76
N ILE A 77 -5.28 11.64 2.27
CA ILE A 77 -4.32 12.29 1.38
C ILE A 77 -2.96 12.53 2.05
N LEU A 78 -2.97 12.91 3.34
CA LEU A 78 -1.72 13.10 4.10
C LEU A 78 -0.90 11.81 4.17
N ILE A 79 -1.57 10.68 4.43
CA ILE A 79 -0.89 9.37 4.52
C ILE A 79 -0.33 8.94 3.16
N ILE A 80 -1.08 9.11 2.07
CA ILE A 80 -0.61 8.77 0.72
C ILE A 80 0.57 9.65 0.29
N ILE A 81 0.55 10.94 0.61
CA ILE A 81 1.68 11.85 0.35
C ILE A 81 2.91 11.45 1.17
N LEU A 82 2.72 11.10 2.45
CA LEU A 82 3.81 10.62 3.31
C LEU A 82 4.38 9.27 2.84
N GLU A 83 3.52 8.37 2.38
CA GLU A 83 3.93 7.09 1.76
C GLU A 83 4.87 7.38 0.58
N ALA A 84 4.42 8.22 -0.37
CA ALA A 84 5.23 8.60 -1.52
C ALA A 84 6.54 9.30 -1.11
N LEU A 85 6.50 10.21 -0.14
CA LEU A 85 7.68 10.93 0.34
C LEU A 85 8.73 9.98 0.94
N VAL A 86 8.34 9.17 1.92
CA VAL A 86 9.26 8.27 2.64
C VAL A 86 9.79 7.20 1.70
N VAL A 87 8.90 6.55 0.94
CA VAL A 87 9.29 5.48 0.01
C VAL A 87 10.22 6.04 -1.08
N GLY A 88 9.92 7.23 -1.62
CA GLY A 88 10.78 7.85 -2.63
C GLY A 88 12.16 8.28 -2.12
N LEU A 89 12.23 8.81 -0.89
CA LEU A 89 13.52 9.13 -0.27
C LEU A 89 14.35 7.87 0.00
N MET A 90 13.72 6.80 0.49
CA MET A 90 14.41 5.53 0.77
C MET A 90 14.86 4.82 -0.51
N LEU A 91 14.04 4.83 -1.57
CA LEU A 91 14.41 4.29 -2.88
C LEU A 91 15.64 5.01 -3.46
N ARG A 92 15.70 6.34 -3.30
CA ARG A 92 16.86 7.13 -3.75
C ARG A 92 18.13 6.77 -2.99
N ARG A 93 18.03 6.43 -1.71
CA ARG A 93 19.19 6.15 -0.84
C ARG A 93 19.66 4.68 -0.86
N ARG A 94 18.79 3.69 -1.12
CA ARG A 94 19.14 2.28 -0.86
C ARG A 94 18.93 1.23 -1.96
N GLN A 95 18.39 1.52 -3.16
CA GLN A 95 18.19 0.50 -4.22
C GLN A 95 17.57 -0.84 -3.72
N THR A 96 16.79 -0.78 -2.64
CA THR A 96 16.16 -1.95 -2.02
C THR A 96 14.80 -2.21 -2.64
N ASN A 97 14.29 -3.44 -2.47
CA ASN A 97 12.98 -3.87 -2.96
C ASN A 97 11.85 -2.89 -2.54
N LEU A 98 11.07 -2.40 -3.52
CA LEU A 98 9.95 -1.47 -3.33
C LEU A 98 8.98 -1.95 -2.24
N VAL A 99 8.64 -3.24 -2.27
CA VAL A 99 7.70 -3.86 -1.33
C VAL A 99 8.24 -3.81 0.08
N LEU A 100 9.54 -4.07 0.25
CA LEU A 100 10.18 -4.05 1.57
C LEU A 100 10.16 -2.64 2.16
N ILE A 101 10.52 -1.63 1.37
CA ILE A 101 10.48 -0.23 1.80
C ILE A 101 9.05 0.17 2.18
N ASN A 102 8.07 -0.16 1.34
CA ASN A 102 6.69 0.21 1.62
C ASN A 102 6.12 -0.50 2.84
N SER A 103 6.46 -1.78 3.01
CA SER A 103 6.05 -2.56 4.20
C SER A 103 6.65 -1.98 5.48
N LEU A 104 7.91 -1.55 5.45
CA LEU A 104 8.53 -0.87 6.59
C LEU A 104 7.87 0.47 6.89
N PHE A 105 7.52 1.26 5.86
CA PHE A 105 6.74 2.48 6.03
C PHE A 105 5.40 2.19 6.73
N TRP A 106 4.64 1.21 6.24
CA TRP A 106 3.34 0.88 6.84
C TRP A 106 3.45 0.35 8.27
N LEU A 107 4.45 -0.49 8.57
CA LEU A 107 4.63 -1.05 9.91
C LEU A 107 5.09 0.00 10.93
N LEU A 108 5.99 0.90 10.53
CA LEU A 108 6.65 1.82 11.46
C LEU A 108 5.98 3.19 11.52
N ILE A 109 5.36 3.64 10.42
CA ILE A 109 4.84 5.00 10.28
C ILE A 109 3.35 4.97 9.96
N GLY A 110 2.95 4.23 8.91
CA GLY A 110 1.57 4.19 8.42
C GLY A 110 0.57 3.73 9.49
N ILE A 111 0.78 2.55 10.09
CA ILE A 111 -0.09 1.98 11.12
C ILE A 111 -0.21 2.91 12.34
N PRO A 112 0.88 3.37 12.98
CA PRO A 112 0.77 4.30 14.11
C PRO A 112 0.05 5.60 13.73
N LEU A 113 0.37 6.16 12.58
CA LEU A 113 -0.19 7.45 12.15
C LEU A 113 -1.69 7.35 11.85
N VAL A 114 -2.12 6.29 11.15
CA VAL A 114 -3.54 6.01 10.91
C VAL A 114 -4.27 5.80 12.23
N TYR A 115 -3.71 4.99 13.12
CA TYR A 115 -4.33 4.74 14.42
C TYR A 115 -4.49 6.05 15.18
N ILE A 116 -3.46 6.92 15.17
CA ILE A 116 -3.50 8.21 15.87
C ILE A 116 -4.58 9.13 15.29
N PHE A 117 -4.59 9.34 13.97
CA PHE A 117 -5.54 10.23 13.33
C PHE A 117 -6.99 9.77 13.48
N TYR A 118 -7.24 8.47 13.40
CA TYR A 118 -8.61 7.95 13.50
C TYR A 118 -9.08 7.81 14.94
N ARG A 119 -8.18 7.48 15.89
CA ARG A 119 -8.54 7.40 17.31
C ARG A 119 -8.72 8.77 17.95
N TRP A 120 -7.76 9.67 17.78
CA TRP A 120 -7.78 10.99 18.42
C TRP A 120 -8.34 12.09 17.52
N GLY A 121 -8.11 12.04 16.21
CA GLY A 121 -8.62 13.05 15.28
C GLY A 121 -10.11 12.88 14.96
N LEU A 122 -10.59 11.64 14.84
CA LEU A 122 -11.99 11.34 14.49
C LEU A 122 -12.80 10.73 15.66
N ASN A 123 -12.18 10.55 16.84
CA ASN A 123 -12.82 9.96 18.03
C ASN A 123 -13.54 8.63 17.77
N MET A 124 -13.04 7.82 16.84
CA MET A 124 -13.64 6.54 16.50
C MET A 124 -13.43 5.49 17.60
N THR A 125 -14.31 4.49 17.65
CA THR A 125 -14.17 3.36 18.57
C THR A 125 -12.89 2.58 18.30
N SER A 126 -12.27 1.99 19.33
CA SER A 126 -11.01 1.24 19.19
C SER A 126 -11.13 0.09 18.19
N VAL A 127 -12.31 -0.52 18.11
CA VAL A 127 -12.60 -1.60 17.16
C VAL A 127 -12.59 -1.07 15.72
N THR A 128 -13.33 0.01 15.45
CA THR A 128 -13.40 0.64 14.12
C THR A 128 -12.02 1.14 13.68
N THR A 129 -11.29 1.83 14.56
CA THR A 129 -9.95 2.32 14.26
C THR A 129 -8.99 1.19 13.91
N SER A 130 -8.99 0.10 14.68
CA SER A 130 -8.13 -1.05 14.42
C SER A 130 -8.44 -1.70 13.07
N LEU A 131 -9.73 -1.83 12.72
CA LEU A 131 -10.16 -2.36 11.43
C LEU A 131 -9.70 -1.47 10.26
N ILE A 132 -9.88 -0.15 10.36
CA ILE A 132 -9.45 0.79 9.32
C ILE A 132 -7.92 0.79 9.19
N THR A 133 -7.21 0.75 10.31
CA THR A 133 -5.74 0.74 10.33
C THR A 133 -5.19 -0.50 9.65
N LEU A 134 -5.72 -1.68 10.01
CA LEU A 134 -5.33 -2.95 9.38
C LEU A 134 -5.62 -2.91 7.89
N LYS A 135 -6.82 -2.46 7.51
CA LYS A 135 -7.22 -2.31 6.11
C LYS A 135 -6.27 -1.40 5.34
N GLN A 136 -5.96 -0.21 5.85
CA GLN A 136 -5.07 0.73 5.18
C GLN A 136 -3.67 0.11 4.96
N ALA A 137 -3.13 -0.55 5.98
CA ALA A 137 -1.84 -1.23 5.88
C ALA A 137 -1.85 -2.36 4.84
N THR A 138 -2.88 -3.21 4.85
CA THR A 138 -3.03 -4.26 3.84
C THR A 138 -3.13 -3.66 2.44
N ASN A 139 -3.89 -2.57 2.28
CA ASN A 139 -4.06 -1.91 1.00
C ASN A 139 -2.73 -1.37 0.45
N GLY A 140 -1.97 -0.62 1.26
CA GLY A 140 -0.68 -0.08 0.83
C GLY A 140 0.35 -1.16 0.52
N ILE A 141 0.47 -2.20 1.35
CA ILE A 141 1.39 -3.32 1.11
C ILE A 141 1.03 -4.05 -0.19
N PHE A 142 -0.25 -4.38 -0.38
CA PHE A 142 -0.72 -5.05 -1.58
C PHE A 142 -0.53 -4.21 -2.85
N ASN A 143 -0.78 -2.90 -2.77
CA ASN A 143 -0.52 -1.98 -3.87
C ASN A 143 0.97 -1.95 -4.24
N SER A 144 1.88 -2.01 -3.27
CA SER A 144 3.32 -2.10 -3.55
C SER A 144 3.74 -3.42 -4.19
N LEU A 145 3.08 -4.54 -3.84
CA LEU A 145 3.30 -5.84 -4.47
C LEU A 145 2.89 -5.78 -5.95
N ILE A 146 1.70 -5.25 -6.26
CA ILE A 146 1.24 -5.09 -7.64
C ILE A 146 2.18 -4.17 -8.41
N ALA A 147 2.52 -3.00 -7.85
CA ALA A 147 3.44 -2.07 -8.49
C ALA A 147 4.80 -2.73 -8.78
N SER A 148 5.34 -3.50 -7.83
CA SER A 148 6.59 -4.23 -8.02
C SER A 148 6.48 -5.29 -9.12
N PHE A 149 5.35 -6.00 -9.20
CA PHE A 149 5.12 -6.98 -10.26
C PHE A 149 5.04 -6.32 -11.63
N LEU A 150 4.35 -5.18 -11.75
CA LEU A 150 4.26 -4.40 -12.98
C LEU A 150 5.63 -3.84 -13.42
N ILE A 151 6.44 -3.34 -12.47
CA ILE A 151 7.77 -2.83 -12.78
C ILE A 151 8.67 -3.92 -13.35
N THR A 152 8.69 -5.10 -12.71
CA THR A 152 9.49 -6.24 -13.14
C THR A 152 8.97 -6.84 -14.44
N GLY A 153 7.65 -7.01 -14.57
CA GLY A 153 7.01 -7.62 -15.74
C GLY A 153 7.12 -6.77 -17.01
N PHE A 154 7.01 -5.44 -16.90
CA PHE A 154 7.11 -4.53 -18.04
C PHE A 154 8.52 -3.93 -18.22
N GLY A 155 9.50 -4.30 -17.39
CA GLY A 155 10.87 -3.79 -17.49
C GLY A 155 10.99 -2.27 -17.28
N LEU A 156 10.05 -1.64 -16.57
CA LEU A 156 9.97 -0.18 -16.39
C LEU A 156 11.03 0.40 -15.44
N SER A 157 11.95 -0.45 -14.97
CA SER A 157 13.02 -0.05 -14.08
C SER A 157 14.05 0.83 -14.79
N LYS A 158 14.03 2.15 -14.50
CA LYS A 158 15.15 3.05 -14.79
C LYS A 158 16.33 2.87 -13.84
N GLN A 159 16.14 2.18 -12.72
CA GLN A 159 17.29 1.63 -12.03
C GLN A 159 17.92 0.65 -13.00
N LYS A 160 19.22 0.76 -13.26
CA LYS A 160 19.99 -0.40 -13.69
C LYS A 160 19.73 -1.45 -12.61
N PHE A 161 18.69 -2.25 -12.81
CA PHE A 161 18.67 -3.60 -12.35
C PHE A 161 19.84 -4.17 -13.14
N SER A 162 21.05 -4.08 -12.57
CA SER A 162 22.08 -4.98 -12.99
C SER A 162 21.43 -6.34 -12.74
N PRO A 163 21.12 -7.14 -13.76
CA PRO A 163 21.07 -8.55 -13.49
C PRO A 163 22.46 -8.79 -12.91
N SER A 164 22.55 -9.11 -11.63
CA SER A 164 23.69 -9.88 -11.19
C SER A 164 23.57 -11.14 -12.03
N THR A 165 24.26 -11.16 -13.17
CA THR A 165 24.61 -12.35 -13.93
C THR A 165 25.55 -13.15 -13.04
N ASN A 166 24.97 -13.69 -11.98
CA ASN A 166 25.44 -14.83 -11.23
C ASN A 166 24.20 -15.67 -11.03
N PRO A 167 24.00 -16.75 -11.81
CA PRO A 167 23.04 -17.76 -11.42
C PRO A 167 23.55 -18.31 -10.09
N ALA A 168 22.72 -18.25 -9.06
CA ALA A 168 23.04 -18.54 -7.65
C ALA A 168 23.85 -17.46 -6.92
N PHE A 169 23.15 -16.60 -6.18
CA PHE A 169 23.42 -16.46 -4.74
C PHE A 169 22.22 -15.81 -4.03
N PHE A 170 21.39 -16.64 -3.39
CA PHE A 170 20.68 -16.24 -2.17
C PHE A 170 21.76 -16.10 -1.07
N PRO A 171 22.12 -14.91 -0.57
CA PRO A 171 22.91 -14.81 0.64
C PRO A 171 21.91 -14.94 1.79
N GLY A 172 21.66 -16.18 2.19
CA GLY A 172 21.43 -16.44 3.60
C GLY A 172 22.68 -15.98 4.34
N LYS A 173 22.57 -14.84 5.03
CA LYS A 173 23.24 -14.45 6.29
C LYS A 173 22.80 -13.01 6.59
N ASN A 174 22.19 -12.82 7.75
CA ASN A 174 21.41 -11.65 8.21
C ASN A 174 19.94 -11.63 7.77
N CYS A 175 19.41 -12.80 7.41
CA CYS A 175 17.98 -13.13 7.37
C CYS A 175 17.42 -13.30 8.79
N LEU A 176 17.82 -12.45 9.74
CA LEU A 176 17.23 -12.41 11.08
C LEU A 176 16.10 -11.38 11.08
N LEU A 177 16.25 -10.24 10.41
CA LEU A 177 15.25 -9.17 10.44
C LEU A 177 14.01 -9.48 9.59
N SER A 178 14.16 -10.10 8.41
CA SER A 178 13.02 -10.55 7.60
C SER A 178 12.32 -11.77 8.23
N ARG A 179 13.09 -12.66 8.88
CA ARG A 179 12.52 -13.77 9.67
C ARG A 179 11.87 -13.26 10.95
N LEU A 180 12.42 -12.27 11.64
CA LEU A 180 11.80 -11.63 12.80
C LEU A 180 10.58 -10.80 12.40
N CYS A 181 10.56 -10.16 11.23
CA CYS A 181 9.36 -9.52 10.70
C CYS A 181 8.31 -10.56 10.31
N LEU A 182 8.68 -11.69 9.71
CA LEU A 182 7.75 -12.79 9.43
C LEU A 182 7.28 -13.49 10.72
N ILE A 183 8.14 -13.65 11.72
CA ILE A 183 7.82 -14.23 13.04
C ILE A 183 7.00 -13.24 13.87
N CYS A 184 7.26 -11.94 13.81
CA CYS A 184 6.40 -10.89 14.39
C CYS A 184 5.08 -10.79 13.63
N TRP A 185 5.06 -10.98 12.31
CA TRP A 185 3.84 -11.03 11.50
C TRP A 185 3.05 -12.30 11.82
N TRP A 186 3.73 -13.43 12.06
CA TRP A 186 3.13 -14.68 12.52
C TRP A 186 2.61 -14.53 13.95
N HIS A 187 3.36 -13.95 14.88
CA HIS A 187 2.94 -13.69 16.26
C HIS A 187 1.86 -12.61 16.40
N LEU A 188 1.83 -11.59 15.53
CA LEU A 188 0.70 -10.64 15.48
C LEU A 188 -0.54 -11.27 14.84
N SER A 189 -0.37 -12.11 13.81
CA SER A 189 -1.47 -12.88 13.21
C SER A 189 -1.98 -14.01 14.12
N PHE A 190 -1.18 -14.43 15.11
CA PHE A 190 -1.52 -15.43 16.13
C PHE A 190 -1.55 -14.88 17.55
N SER A 191 -1.66 -13.55 17.71
CA SER A 191 -1.86 -12.97 19.04
C SER A 191 -3.21 -13.46 19.59
N PRO A 192 -3.32 -13.83 20.89
CA PRO A 192 -4.58 -14.27 21.50
C PRO A 192 -5.74 -13.29 21.23
N SER A 193 -5.42 -12.00 21.06
CA SER A 193 -6.35 -10.94 20.69
C SER A 193 -6.90 -11.09 19.26
N PHE A 194 -6.08 -11.53 18.29
CA PHE A 194 -6.49 -11.77 16.90
C PHE A 194 -7.33 -13.05 16.78
N LEU A 195 -6.94 -14.12 17.47
CA LEU A 195 -7.73 -15.36 17.52
C LEU A 195 -9.07 -15.13 18.23
N SER A 196 -9.08 -14.35 19.31
CA SER A 196 -10.31 -13.91 20.00
C SER A 196 -11.22 -13.08 19.08
N LEU A 197 -10.64 -12.16 18.30
CA LEU A 197 -11.38 -11.38 17.32
C LEU A 197 -11.97 -12.27 16.21
N LEU A 198 -11.21 -13.24 15.71
CA LEU A 198 -11.63 -14.15 14.64
C LEU A 198 -12.71 -15.14 15.11
N LEU A 199 -12.61 -15.61 16.37
CA LEU A 199 -13.64 -16.40 17.03
C LEU A 199 -14.90 -15.57 17.30
N MET A 200 -14.76 -14.31 17.71
CA MET A 200 -15.89 -13.39 17.90
C MET A 200 -16.62 -13.15 16.58
N VAL A 201 -15.88 -12.89 15.48
CA VAL A 201 -16.45 -12.73 14.13
C VAL A 201 -17.16 -14.01 13.67
N LYS A 202 -16.56 -15.20 13.86
CA LYS A 202 -17.24 -16.48 13.57
C LYS A 202 -18.53 -16.66 14.38
N LYS A 203 -18.53 -16.30 15.66
CA LYS A 203 -19.70 -16.42 16.56
C LYS A 203 -20.83 -15.48 16.11
N LEU A 204 -20.48 -14.27 15.67
CA LEU A 204 -21.43 -13.30 15.13
C LEU A 204 -21.99 -13.74 13.78
N LEU A 205 -21.16 -14.26 12.87
CA LEU A 205 -21.60 -14.81 11.58
C LEU A 205 -22.54 -16.00 11.77
N TYR A 206 -22.23 -16.90 12.70
CA TYR A 206 -23.10 -18.03 13.02
C TYR A 206 -24.45 -17.58 13.59
N LYS A 207 -24.44 -16.61 14.52
CA LYS A 207 -25.66 -16.04 15.12
C LYS A 207 -26.51 -15.26 14.10
N TRP A 208 -25.88 -14.63 13.12
CA TRP A 208 -26.57 -13.96 12.02
C TRP A 208 -27.21 -14.97 11.05
N LYS A 209 -26.46 -16.01 10.67
CA LYS A 209 -26.97 -17.07 9.79
C LYS A 209 -28.11 -17.87 10.42
N SER A 210 -28.07 -18.12 11.73
CA SER A 210 -29.17 -18.79 12.44
C SER A 210 -30.43 -17.92 12.56
N LYS A 211 -30.29 -16.59 12.53
CA LYS A 211 -31.41 -15.64 12.53
C LYS A 211 -32.09 -15.53 11.17
N GLN A 212 -31.33 -15.68 10.08
CA GLN A 212 -31.85 -15.75 8.71
C GLN A 212 -32.57 -17.08 8.39
N SER A 213 -32.28 -18.16 9.11
CA SER A 213 -32.90 -19.47 8.90
C SER A 213 -34.21 -19.69 9.68
N LYS A 214 -34.60 -18.75 10.55
CA LYS A 214 -35.81 -18.82 11.39
C LYS A 214 -36.92 -17.85 10.97
N ASN A 215 -36.68 -17.04 9.94
CA ASN A 215 -37.68 -16.27 9.21
C ASN A 215 -37.84 -16.87 7.82
#